data_AF-A0AAJ6DJX2-F1
#
_entry.id   AF-A0AAJ6DJX2-F1
#
_cell.length_a   1.000
_cell.length_b   1.000
_cell.length_c   1.000
_cell.angle_alpha   90.00
_cell.angle_beta   90.00
_cell.angle_gamma   90.00
#
_symmetry.space_group_name_H-M   'P 1'
#
loop_
_entity.id
_entity.type
_entity.pdbx_description
1 polymer ?
#
loop_
_entity_poly.entity_id
_entity_poly.type
_entity_poly.pdbx_seq_one_letter_code
_entity_poly.pdbx_strand_id
1 'polypeptide(L)'
;MTVVLWPVVAVLTLLASLEDLAEWCLSSKERARARARAHDAREQREAVSAHALDQLFDGDWTAAAGQFLLHWYGHSSHPRRLLVLTPDRIVLAAPPKRVSVRQTERMVVVAEIAGADARVVDPLLGIHRSDRLRVLFHDGSWLTVVTDEERSEIHMHLMRLSRSDVDVIGTGSHS
;
A
#
# COMPACT_ATOMS: atom_id res chain seq x y z
N MET A 1 59.94 -23.55 -22.26
CA MET A 1 58.51 -23.93 -22.15
C MET A 1 57.69 -22.84 -21.44
N THR A 2 57.96 -21.56 -21.73
CA THR A 2 57.45 -20.39 -20.99
C THR A 2 56.58 -19.46 -21.84
N VAL A 3 56.70 -19.53 -23.17
CA VAL A 3 56.00 -18.61 -24.11
C VAL A 3 54.51 -18.96 -24.29
N VAL A 4 54.12 -20.23 -24.09
CA VAL A 4 52.74 -20.70 -24.28
C VAL A 4 51.82 -20.38 -23.09
N LEU A 5 52.38 -20.13 -21.91
CA LEU A 5 51.61 -19.76 -20.71
C LEU A 5 51.17 -18.29 -20.71
N TRP A 6 51.91 -17.41 -21.38
CA TRP A 6 51.59 -15.99 -21.47
C TRP A 6 50.22 -15.66 -22.06
N PRO A 7 49.81 -16.21 -23.22
CA PRO A 7 48.48 -15.95 -23.77
C PRO A 7 47.36 -16.47 -22.86
N VAL A 8 47.57 -17.60 -22.18
CA VAL A 8 46.58 -18.15 -21.24
C VAL A 8 46.43 -17.23 -20.03
N VAL A 9 47.54 -16.77 -19.46
CA VAL A 9 47.52 -15.81 -18.34
C VAL A 9 46.86 -14.50 -18.75
N ALA A 10 47.15 -13.98 -19.95
CA ALA A 10 46.54 -12.75 -20.46
C ALA A 10 45.02 -12.88 -20.69
N VAL A 11 44.55 -14.04 -21.13
CA VAL A 11 43.11 -14.30 -21.29
C VAL A 11 42.44 -14.41 -19.92
N LEU A 12 43.07 -15.08 -18.95
CA LEU A 12 42.52 -15.19 -17.59
C LEU A 12 42.44 -13.83 -16.88
N THR A 13 43.44 -12.95 -17.04
CA THR A 13 43.36 -11.59 -16.47
C THR A 13 42.33 -10.72 -17.16
N LEU A 14 42.12 -10.89 -18.47
CA LEU A 14 41.07 -10.20 -19.22
C LEU A 14 39.68 -10.66 -18.76
N LEU A 15 39.48 -11.96 -18.53
CA LEU A 15 38.22 -12.51 -18.01
C LEU A 15 37.94 -12.00 -16.60
N ALA A 16 38.93 -12.01 -15.71
CA ALA A 16 38.79 -11.45 -14.35
C ALA A 16 38.41 -9.95 -14.38
N SER A 17 39.04 -9.18 -15.26
CA SER A 17 38.70 -7.75 -15.43
C SER A 17 37.28 -7.53 -15.97
N LEU A 18 36.76 -8.48 -16.76
CA LEU A 18 35.40 -8.42 -17.29
C LEU A 18 34.36 -8.72 -16.20
N GLU A 19 34.67 -9.64 -15.29
CA GLU A 19 33.85 -9.96 -14.11
C GLU A 19 33.76 -8.74 -13.18
N ASP A 20 34.89 -8.10 -12.87
CA ASP A 20 34.95 -6.89 -12.05
C ASP A 20 34.11 -5.74 -12.65
N LEU A 21 34.17 -5.55 -13.97
CA LEU A 21 33.37 -4.55 -14.67
C LEU A 21 31.88 -4.89 -14.68
N ALA A 22 31.53 -6.17 -14.81
CA ALA A 22 30.14 -6.63 -14.75
C ALA A 22 29.57 -6.42 -13.35
N GLU A 23 30.31 -6.77 -12.31
CA GLU A 23 29.94 -6.54 -10.91
C GLU A 23 29.78 -5.04 -10.61
N TRP A 24 30.70 -4.21 -11.09
CA TRP A 24 30.61 -2.76 -10.97
C TRP A 24 29.38 -2.18 -11.68
N CYS A 25 29.08 -2.64 -12.90
CA CYS A 25 27.89 -2.23 -13.67
C CYS A 25 26.58 -2.66 -12.98
N LEU A 26 26.52 -3.89 -12.47
CA LEU A 26 25.36 -4.39 -11.72
C LEU A 26 25.17 -3.58 -10.44
N SER A 27 26.24 -3.36 -9.68
CA SER A 27 26.22 -2.52 -8.47
C SER A 27 25.79 -1.07 -8.79
N SER A 28 26.28 -0.50 -9.88
CA SER A 28 25.89 0.84 -10.34
C SER A 28 24.40 0.90 -10.72
N LYS A 29 23.91 -0.10 -11.45
CA LYS A 29 22.49 -0.23 -11.82
C LYS A 29 21.59 -0.44 -10.60
N GLU A 30 22.03 -1.22 -9.63
CA GLU A 30 21.34 -1.40 -8.34
C GLU A 30 21.28 -0.11 -7.55
N ARG A 31 22.39 0.65 -7.46
CA ARG A 31 22.41 1.98 -6.85
C ARG A 31 21.49 2.95 -7.57
N ALA A 32 21.46 2.94 -8.90
CA ALA A 32 20.56 3.78 -9.69
C ALA A 32 19.08 3.43 -9.43
N ARG A 33 18.74 2.13 -9.39
CA ARG A 33 17.40 1.65 -9.00
C ARG A 33 17.04 2.03 -7.56
N ALA A 34 17.98 1.92 -6.64
CA ALA A 34 17.78 2.32 -5.24
C ALA A 34 17.53 3.83 -5.13
N ARG A 35 18.27 4.65 -5.89
CA ARG A 35 18.05 6.10 -5.97
C ARG A 35 16.69 6.45 -6.58
N ALA A 36 16.30 5.80 -7.67
CA ALA A 36 14.97 5.99 -8.27
C ALA A 36 13.86 5.65 -7.28
N ARG A 37 13.94 4.47 -6.61
CA ARG A 37 12.99 4.09 -5.56
C ARG A 37 12.95 5.08 -4.39
N ALA A 38 14.11 5.60 -3.99
CA ALA A 38 14.18 6.60 -2.93
C ALA A 38 13.57 7.95 -3.35
N HIS A 39 13.71 8.32 -4.63
CA HIS A 39 13.07 9.50 -5.20
C HIS A 39 11.54 9.34 -5.24
N ASP A 40 11.05 8.23 -5.81
CA ASP A 40 9.61 7.93 -5.88
C ASP A 40 8.97 7.89 -4.49
N ALA A 41 9.66 7.26 -3.51
CA ALA A 41 9.18 7.22 -2.13
C ALA A 41 9.17 8.60 -1.47
N ARG A 42 10.09 9.51 -1.86
CA ARG A 42 10.12 10.89 -1.38
C ARG A 42 8.98 11.69 -1.99
N GLU A 43 8.76 11.62 -3.31
CA GLU A 43 7.64 12.28 -3.97
C GLU A 43 6.30 11.84 -3.39
N GLN A 44 6.13 10.53 -3.14
CA GLN A 44 4.93 10.02 -2.50
C GLN A 44 4.71 10.59 -1.09
N ARG A 45 5.78 10.74 -0.29
CA ARG A 45 5.69 11.36 1.06
C ARG A 45 5.36 12.84 0.98
N GLU A 46 5.95 13.55 0.02
CA GLU A 46 5.66 14.96 -0.21
C GLU A 46 4.21 15.16 -0.65
N ALA A 47 3.68 14.31 -1.53
CA ALA A 47 2.27 14.32 -1.90
C ALA A 47 1.33 14.03 -0.71
N VAL A 48 1.66 13.02 0.12
CA VAL A 48 0.89 12.72 1.34
C VAL A 48 0.86 13.93 2.28
N SER A 49 1.99 14.61 2.48
CA SER A 49 2.06 15.80 3.33
C SER A 49 1.33 17.00 2.72
N ALA A 50 1.49 17.23 1.41
CA ALA A 50 0.82 18.32 0.69
C ALA A 50 -0.71 18.21 0.77
N HIS A 51 -1.23 16.98 0.77
CA HIS A 51 -2.65 16.74 0.94
C HIS A 51 -3.09 16.61 2.40
N ALA A 52 -2.21 16.78 3.40
CA ALA A 52 -2.50 16.53 4.82
C ALA A 52 -3.06 15.13 5.10
N LEU A 53 -2.64 14.13 4.32
CA LEU A 53 -3.03 12.72 4.49
C LEU A 53 -2.21 12.02 5.59
N ASP A 54 -1.22 12.71 6.17
CA ASP A 54 -0.52 12.32 7.39
C ASP A 54 -1.33 12.62 8.66
N GLN A 55 -2.32 13.51 8.57
CA GLN A 55 -3.22 13.87 9.66
C GLN A 55 -4.50 13.04 9.59
N LEU A 56 -4.98 12.60 10.75
CA LEU A 56 -6.21 11.82 10.87
C LEU A 56 -7.45 12.67 10.61
N PHE A 57 -7.45 13.92 11.05
CA PHE A 57 -8.59 14.85 10.97
C PHE A 57 -8.10 16.30 10.95
N ASP A 58 -8.98 17.21 10.58
CA ASP A 58 -8.73 18.65 10.42
C ASP A 58 -8.46 19.45 11.71
N GLY A 59 -8.67 18.86 12.89
CA GLY A 59 -8.46 19.52 14.18
C GLY A 59 -9.72 20.14 14.78
N ASP A 60 -10.85 20.18 14.08
CA ASP A 60 -12.09 20.79 14.57
C ASP A 60 -13.00 19.75 15.23
N TRP A 61 -13.03 19.77 16.57
CA TRP A 61 -13.86 18.88 17.37
C TRP A 61 -15.35 19.22 17.34
N THR A 62 -15.72 20.43 16.94
CA THR A 62 -17.12 20.89 16.90
C THR A 62 -17.81 20.60 15.58
N ALA A 63 -17.02 20.46 14.51
CA ALA A 63 -17.50 20.09 13.18
C ALA A 63 -17.91 18.61 13.07
N ALA A 64 -18.54 18.25 11.96
CA ALA A 64 -19.08 16.92 11.71
C ALA A 64 -18.00 15.83 11.78
N ALA A 65 -16.80 16.07 11.23
CA ALA A 65 -15.68 15.14 11.34
C ALA A 65 -15.26 14.89 12.79
N GLY A 66 -15.12 15.95 13.60
CA GLY A 66 -14.77 15.85 15.01
C GLY A 66 -15.84 15.15 15.85
N GLN A 67 -17.11 15.51 15.66
CA GLN A 67 -18.24 14.86 16.33
C GLN A 67 -18.38 13.39 15.92
N PHE A 68 -18.17 13.08 14.63
CA PHE A 68 -18.12 11.72 14.14
C PHE A 68 -16.99 10.92 14.79
N LEU A 69 -15.79 11.51 14.90
CA LEU A 69 -14.64 10.89 15.55
C LEU A 69 -14.91 10.62 17.04
N LEU A 70 -15.53 11.57 17.75
CA LEU A 70 -15.90 11.41 19.16
C LEU A 70 -16.95 10.32 19.35
N HIS A 71 -17.98 10.30 18.49
CA HIS A 71 -18.99 9.25 18.49
C HIS A 71 -18.34 7.89 18.23
N TRP A 72 -17.41 7.83 17.27
CA TRP A 72 -16.65 6.64 16.93
C TRP A 72 -15.79 6.13 18.10
N TYR A 73 -15.00 7.00 18.75
CA TYR A 73 -14.18 6.63 19.91
C TYR A 73 -15.00 6.25 21.15
N GLY A 74 -16.17 6.86 21.33
CA GLY A 74 -17.07 6.54 22.44
C GLY A 74 -17.62 5.10 22.38
N HIS A 75 -17.76 4.53 21.19
CA HIS A 75 -18.39 3.22 20.99
C HIS A 75 -17.42 2.04 20.86
N SER A 76 -16.15 2.27 20.50
CA SER A 76 -15.16 1.19 20.44
C SER A 76 -13.72 1.66 20.68
N SER A 77 -13.04 1.03 21.64
CA SER A 77 -11.61 1.21 21.90
C SER A 77 -10.70 0.32 21.03
N HIS A 78 -11.25 -0.42 20.05
CA HIS A 78 -10.49 -1.35 19.23
C HIS A 78 -9.62 -0.63 18.18
N PRO A 79 -8.33 -0.95 17.97
CA PRO A 79 -7.48 -0.26 17.00
C PRO A 79 -7.82 -0.57 15.53
N ARG A 80 -8.24 -1.81 15.22
CA ARG A 80 -8.76 -2.19 13.90
C ARG A 80 -10.27 -1.97 13.83
N ARG A 81 -10.70 -1.15 12.88
CA ARG A 81 -12.09 -0.75 12.67
C ARG A 81 -12.32 -0.68 11.15
N LEU A 82 -13.49 -1.12 10.70
CA LEU A 82 -13.81 -1.22 9.28
C LEU A 82 -14.70 -0.04 8.87
N LEU A 83 -14.32 0.61 7.78
CA LEU A 83 -15.17 1.56 7.09
C LEU A 83 -15.67 0.91 5.80
N VAL A 84 -16.97 0.76 5.68
CA VAL A 84 -17.64 0.11 4.55
C VAL A 84 -18.34 1.18 3.75
N LEU A 85 -17.97 1.28 2.47
CA LEU A 85 -18.63 2.15 1.52
C LEU A 85 -19.76 1.38 0.84
N THR A 86 -20.99 1.87 1.01
CA THR A 86 -22.14 1.45 0.23
C THR A 86 -22.51 2.57 -0.74
N PRO A 87 -23.29 2.29 -1.81
CA PRO A 87 -23.63 3.31 -2.81
C PRO A 87 -24.23 4.59 -2.22
N ASP A 88 -25.02 4.45 -1.15
CA ASP A 88 -25.78 5.56 -0.56
C ASP A 88 -25.32 5.94 0.85
N ARG A 89 -24.38 5.20 1.45
CA ARG A 89 -23.99 5.38 2.87
C ARG A 89 -22.55 4.99 3.13
N ILE A 90 -21.95 5.68 4.09
CA ILE A 90 -20.69 5.30 4.72
C ILE A 90 -21.04 4.63 6.04
N VAL A 91 -20.75 3.33 6.14
CA VAL A 91 -21.06 2.53 7.32
C VAL A 91 -19.77 2.27 8.07
N LEU A 92 -19.81 2.52 9.37
CA LEU A 92 -18.70 2.26 10.26
C LEU A 92 -19.00 1.03 11.12
N ALA A 93 -18.12 0.03 11.03
CA ALA A 93 -18.21 -1.17 11.85
C ALA A 93 -16.99 -1.31 12.77
N ALA A 94 -17.26 -1.55 14.05
CA ALA A 94 -16.21 -1.86 15.01
C ALA A 94 -16.70 -2.91 16.02
N PRO A 95 -15.80 -3.72 16.59
CA PRO A 95 -16.17 -4.60 17.67
C PRO A 95 -16.51 -3.78 18.92
N PRO A 96 -17.60 -4.10 19.65
CA PRO A 96 -18.01 -3.35 20.85
C PRO A 96 -17.03 -3.52 22.01
N LYS A 97 -16.18 -4.56 21.98
CA LYS A 97 -15.10 -4.79 22.96
C LYS A 97 -13.81 -5.18 22.24
N ARG A 98 -12.66 -4.93 22.87
CA ARG A 98 -11.35 -5.32 22.33
C ARG A 98 -11.28 -6.84 22.15
N VAL A 99 -11.03 -7.32 20.93
CA VAL A 99 -11.02 -8.76 20.60
C VAL A 99 -9.78 -9.11 19.78
N SER A 100 -9.08 -10.18 20.14
CA SER A 100 -7.89 -10.66 19.43
C SER A 100 -8.18 -11.79 18.43
N VAL A 101 -9.36 -12.43 18.51
CA VAL A 101 -9.75 -13.59 17.71
C VAL A 101 -11.16 -13.38 17.17
N ARG A 102 -11.43 -13.79 15.91
CA ARG A 102 -12.73 -13.64 15.21
C ARG A 102 -13.23 -12.19 15.20
N GLN A 103 -12.33 -11.27 14.88
CA GLN A 103 -12.58 -9.82 14.87
C GLN A 103 -13.73 -9.47 13.92
N THR A 104 -13.71 -10.05 12.72
CA THR A 104 -14.70 -9.83 11.65
C THR A 104 -16.10 -10.32 12.04
N GLU A 105 -16.21 -11.47 12.73
CA GLU A 105 -17.50 -12.03 13.19
C GLU A 105 -18.16 -11.21 14.30
N ARG A 106 -17.41 -10.32 14.96
CA ARG A 106 -17.88 -9.49 16.08
C ARG A 106 -18.02 -8.02 15.71
N MET A 107 -17.90 -7.69 14.43
CA MET A 107 -18.13 -6.34 13.91
C MET A 107 -19.61 -5.99 14.04
N VAL A 108 -19.89 -4.85 14.65
CA VAL A 108 -21.24 -4.28 14.74
C VAL A 108 -21.20 -2.91 14.09
N VAL A 109 -22.27 -2.52 13.41
CA VAL A 109 -22.42 -1.16 12.89
C VAL A 109 -22.53 -0.20 14.08
N VAL A 110 -21.57 0.71 14.16
CA VAL A 110 -21.44 1.70 15.24
C VAL A 110 -21.95 3.06 14.80
N ALA A 111 -21.77 3.40 13.52
CA ALA A 111 -22.29 4.63 12.96
C ALA A 111 -22.61 4.45 11.48
N GLU A 112 -23.59 5.22 11.01
CA GLU A 112 -23.90 5.37 9.60
C GLU A 112 -23.93 6.84 9.25
N ILE A 113 -23.33 7.19 8.12
CA ILE A 113 -23.44 8.53 7.52
C ILE A 113 -24.12 8.36 6.16
N ALA A 114 -25.15 9.15 5.88
CA ALA A 114 -25.72 9.16 4.55
C ALA A 114 -24.70 9.73 3.55
N GLY A 115 -24.65 9.17 2.35
CA GLY A 115 -23.73 9.62 1.28
C GLY A 115 -24.01 11.06 0.83
N ALA A 116 -25.17 11.62 1.16
CA ALA A 116 -25.48 13.03 0.98
C ALA A 116 -24.73 13.93 1.97
N ASP A 117 -24.45 13.44 3.18
CA ASP A 117 -23.82 14.20 4.27
C ASP A 117 -22.29 14.08 4.27
N ALA A 118 -21.76 12.99 3.70
CA ALA A 118 -20.33 12.80 3.53
C ALA A 118 -20.00 11.97 2.28
N ARG A 119 -18.88 12.32 1.65
CA ARG A 119 -18.34 11.64 0.47
C ARG A 119 -16.92 11.16 0.72
N VAL A 120 -16.56 10.02 0.15
CA VAL A 120 -15.17 9.55 0.17
C VAL A 120 -14.49 9.90 -1.13
N VAL A 121 -13.33 10.55 -1.03
CA VAL A 121 -12.50 11.00 -2.14
C VAL A 121 -11.11 10.41 -1.94
N ASP A 122 -10.49 9.96 -3.02
CA ASP A 122 -9.06 9.67 -3.06
C ASP A 122 -8.32 10.92 -3.56
N PRO A 123 -7.59 11.66 -2.70
CA PRO A 123 -6.90 12.87 -3.11
C PRO A 123 -5.68 12.60 -4.01
N LEU A 124 -5.20 11.36 -4.05
CA LEU A 124 -4.04 10.94 -4.82
C LEU A 124 -4.43 10.12 -6.07
N LEU A 125 -5.73 10.02 -6.38
CA LEU A 125 -6.24 9.28 -7.52
C LEU A 125 -5.58 9.78 -8.82
N GLY A 126 -4.90 8.86 -9.52
CA GLY A 126 -4.21 9.17 -10.77
C GLY A 126 -2.82 9.82 -10.61
N ILE A 127 -2.40 10.14 -9.38
CA ILE A 127 -1.07 10.69 -9.08
C ILE A 127 -0.19 9.60 -8.45
N HIS A 128 -0.65 8.99 -7.36
CA HIS A 128 0.06 7.93 -6.65
C HIS A 128 -0.91 6.88 -6.11
N ARG A 129 -0.52 5.60 -6.12
CA ARG A 129 -1.29 4.56 -5.42
C ARG A 129 -1.19 4.80 -3.91
N SER A 130 -2.31 5.11 -3.27
CA SER A 130 -2.40 5.31 -1.83
C SER A 130 -3.46 4.40 -1.22
N ASP A 131 -3.21 3.94 -0.01
CA ASP A 131 -4.16 3.31 0.88
C ASP A 131 -4.93 4.36 1.71
N ARG A 132 -4.71 5.65 1.48
CA ARG A 132 -5.32 6.73 2.26
C ARG A 132 -6.42 7.41 1.46
N LEU A 133 -7.63 7.35 2.02
CA LEU A 133 -8.81 8.04 1.49
C LEU A 133 -9.21 9.17 2.43
N ARG A 134 -9.92 10.16 1.89
CA ARG A 134 -10.49 11.28 2.64
C ARG A 134 -12.00 11.19 2.65
N VAL A 135 -12.59 11.16 3.84
CA VAL A 135 -14.01 11.39 4.07
C VAL A 135 -14.20 12.91 4.21
N LEU A 136 -14.91 13.51 3.26
CA LEU A 136 -15.31 14.93 3.28
C LEU A 136 -16.76 15.02 3.71
N PHE A 137 -17.01 15.77 4.78
CA PHE A 137 -18.36 16.09 5.26
C PHE A 137 -18.90 17.34 4.56
N HIS A 138 -20.22 17.51 4.58
CA HIS A 138 -20.90 18.64 3.93
C HIS A 138 -20.48 20.01 4.50
N ASP A 139 -20.11 20.08 5.78
CA ASP A 139 -19.60 21.28 6.43
C ASP A 139 -18.15 21.63 6.04
N GLY A 140 -17.51 20.82 5.18
CA GLY A 140 -16.14 21.00 4.74
C GLY A 140 -15.10 20.36 5.68
N SER A 141 -15.54 19.82 6.82
CA SER A 141 -14.67 19.07 7.70
C SER A 141 -14.26 17.74 7.09
N TRP A 142 -13.13 17.19 7.53
CA TRP A 142 -12.59 15.99 6.91
C TRP A 142 -11.87 15.03 7.84
N LEU A 143 -11.87 13.77 7.43
CA LEU A 143 -11.17 12.67 8.08
C LEU A 143 -10.35 11.89 7.05
N THR A 144 -9.11 11.53 7.40
CA THR A 144 -8.30 10.58 6.64
C THR A 144 -8.54 9.17 7.17
N VAL A 145 -8.79 8.22 6.29
CA VAL A 145 -8.92 6.80 6.62
C VAL A 145 -7.94 5.98 5.81
N VAL A 146 -7.36 4.98 6.47
CA VAL A 146 -6.45 4.04 5.83
C VAL A 146 -7.23 2.79 5.48
N THR A 147 -7.33 2.48 4.20
CA THR A 147 -7.90 1.23 3.71
C THR A 147 -6.87 0.12 3.88
N ASP A 148 -7.00 -0.66 4.95
CA ASP A 148 -6.39 -1.98 5.01
C ASP A 148 -7.30 -2.91 4.21
N GLU A 149 -7.03 -3.08 2.92
CA GLU A 149 -7.67 -4.12 2.13
C GLU A 149 -7.17 -5.46 2.67
N GLU A 150 -7.85 -6.01 3.69
CA GLU A 150 -7.56 -7.36 4.15
C GLU A 150 -7.71 -8.28 2.95
N ARG A 151 -6.58 -8.80 2.45
CA ARG A 151 -6.56 -9.77 1.37
C ARG A 151 -7.31 -11.01 1.83
N SER A 152 -8.59 -11.07 1.49
CA SER A 152 -9.47 -12.19 1.80
C SER A 152 -8.77 -13.50 1.41
N GLU A 153 -8.97 -14.57 2.19
CA GLU A 153 -8.43 -15.90 1.88
C GLU A 153 -8.81 -16.35 0.45
N ILE A 154 -9.97 -15.91 -0.04
CA ILE A 154 -10.43 -16.12 -1.42
C ILE A 154 -9.53 -15.38 -2.40
N HIS A 155 -9.22 -14.10 -2.17
CA HIS A 155 -8.29 -13.33 -3.00
C HIS A 155 -6.89 -13.96 -3.01
N MET A 156 -6.42 -14.44 -1.84
CA MET A 156 -5.15 -15.15 -1.72
C MET A 156 -5.16 -16.53 -2.41
N HIS A 157 -6.32 -17.19 -2.48
CA HIS A 157 -6.49 -18.44 -3.20
C HIS A 157 -6.51 -18.22 -4.71
N LEU A 158 -7.26 -17.21 -5.20
CA LEU A 158 -7.30 -16.83 -6.61
C LEU A 158 -5.94 -16.34 -7.12
N MET A 159 -5.19 -15.57 -6.33
CA MET A 159 -3.83 -15.16 -6.65
C MET A 159 -2.86 -16.34 -6.72
N ARG A 160 -3.03 -17.36 -5.86
CA ARG A 160 -2.25 -18.60 -5.94
C ARG A 160 -2.56 -19.39 -7.21
N LEU A 161 -3.82 -19.48 -7.61
CA LEU A 161 -4.23 -20.12 -8.87
C LEU A 161 -3.64 -19.39 -10.09
N SER A 162 -3.76 -18.06 -10.14
CA SER A 162 -3.17 -17.24 -11.22
C SER A 162 -1.65 -17.41 -11.35
N ARG A 163 -0.93 -17.59 -10.24
CA ARG A 163 0.52 -17.84 -10.26
C ARG A 163 0.87 -19.25 -10.75
N SER A 164 -0.04 -20.20 -10.57
CA SER A 164 0.13 -21.60 -11.01
C SER A 164 -0.11 -21.75 -12.52
N ASP A 165 -1.06 -20.99 -13.08
CA ASP A 165 -1.36 -21.01 -14.51
C ASP A 165 -0.26 -20.36 -15.37
N VAL A 166 0.52 -19.42 -14.81
CA VAL A 166 1.65 -18.81 -15.51
C VAL A 166 2.82 -19.80 -15.68
N ASP A 167 3.01 -20.75 -14.76
CA ASP A 167 4.04 -21.79 -14.88
C ASP A 167 3.67 -22.86 -15.93
N VAL A 168 2.38 -23.07 -16.21
CA VAL A 168 1.93 -24.09 -17.19
C VAL A 168 2.05 -23.60 -18.63
N ILE A 169 2.06 -22.29 -18.88
CA ILE A 169 2.19 -21.71 -20.23
C ILE A 169 3.67 -21.56 -20.65
N GLY A 170 4.61 -21.63 -19.71
CA GLY A 170 6.06 -21.53 -19.98
C GLY A 170 6.73 -22.82 -20.46
N THR A 171 6.10 -23.99 -20.30
CA THR A 171 6.67 -25.30 -20.70
C THR A 171 5.90 -25.88 -21.88
N GLY A 172 5.82 -25.14 -22.98
CA GLY A 172 5.07 -25.52 -24.17
C GLY A 172 5.75 -25.13 -25.47
N SER A 173 7.08 -25.11 -25.53
CA SER A 173 7.79 -25.05 -26.81
C SER A 173 9.19 -25.64 -26.65
N HIS A 174 9.34 -26.88 -27.07
CA HIS A 174 10.49 -27.39 -27.83
C HIS A 174 10.13 -28.82 -28.26
N SER A 175 9.66 -28.93 -29.49
CA SER A 175 9.84 -30.14 -30.30
C SER A 175 11.31 -30.33 -30.63
#